data_AF-A0A7C7YSD6-F1
#
_entry.id   AF-A0A7C7YSD6-F1
#
_cell.length_a   1.000
_cell.length_b   1.000
_cell.length_c   1.000
_cell.angle_alpha   90.00
_cell.angle_beta   90.00
_cell.angle_gamma   90.00
#
_symmetry.space_group_name_H-M   'P 1'
#
loop_
_entity.id
_entity.type
_entity.pdbx_description
1 polymer ?
#
loop_
_entity_poly.entity_id
_entity_poly.type
_entity_poly.pdbx_seq_one_letter_code
_entity_poly.pdbx_strand_id
1 'polypeptide(L)'
;MNRMPEARFQRRISTRCWSIIAGVISSLVMLVGGCSQPPEVPIQQAIWVTRWDYKTQDDVEQCIQNVADGGFDTVIFQVRGNGTVFYRSQLEPWAEEFDHTDPGFDPLAIACQEAARHGLAIHAWINAVPGWRGDTPPPVTTPPQHWNAHPDWFLHDSQQKRQPLQPNYYVALNPCLPTVRKHVADICSEIVEKYPVAGIHLDYIRFLESGVEIDYPRDPQSLARFTRQTGVVDPEQDSEAWDRWRRDQVTEMVREIRVAVKLADRRALLTAAVYRTPEIAYQRVRQDWPRWLRLGLIDAVFPMQYDREVPRFEERVQECLHQARGYPVLMGLGTYLHPDPEVTLQQQKLALRLGCQGICHFAYSSFYSTHSTSVAEESLRKVRRSRILGTS
;
A
#
# COMPACT_ATOMS: atom_id res chain seq x y z
N MET A 1 15.99 23.96 86.65
CA MET A 1 17.02 23.12 87.29
C MET A 1 18.07 22.77 86.23
N ASN A 2 19.26 23.38 86.34
CA ASN A 2 20.60 22.99 85.82
C ASN A 2 20.76 22.65 84.31
N ARG A 3 21.68 23.23 83.51
CA ARG A 3 22.99 23.88 83.77
C ARG A 3 23.34 24.96 82.72
N MET A 4 24.36 25.73 83.10
CA MET A 4 25.06 26.91 82.56
C MET A 4 25.78 26.81 81.17
N PRO A 5 26.35 27.94 80.67
CA PRO A 5 26.54 28.29 79.25
C PRO A 5 28.03 28.43 78.78
N GLU A 6 28.26 29.25 77.73
CA GLU A 6 29.53 29.73 77.11
C GLU A 6 30.00 28.92 75.86
N ALA A 7 30.59 29.45 74.77
CA ALA A 7 31.23 30.74 74.46
C ALA A 7 31.29 31.01 72.93
N ARG A 8 31.46 32.30 72.59
CA ARG A 8 32.20 32.96 71.47
C ARG A 8 32.90 32.07 70.40
N PHE A 9 32.84 32.46 69.12
CA PHE A 9 33.84 33.31 68.41
C PHE A 9 33.72 33.18 66.87
N GLN A 10 34.22 34.21 66.19
CA GLN A 10 34.11 34.54 64.77
C GLN A 10 35.03 33.75 63.80
N ARG A 11 34.68 33.88 62.49
CA ARG A 11 35.55 33.83 61.27
C ARG A 11 36.06 32.41 60.89
N ARG A 12 36.15 31.96 59.64
CA ARG A 12 36.58 32.56 58.33
C ARG A 12 36.52 31.37 57.31
N ILE A 13 36.13 31.46 56.02
CA ILE A 13 36.99 31.73 54.82
C ILE A 13 36.33 31.10 53.56
N SER A 14 36.44 31.79 52.41
CA SER A 14 36.53 31.28 51.00
C SER A 14 35.24 30.92 50.26
N THR A 15 34.95 31.30 49.00
CA THR A 15 35.76 31.81 47.85
C THR A 15 34.77 32.42 46.84
N ARG A 16 34.88 33.71 46.47
CA ARG A 16 35.33 34.27 45.18
C ARG A 16 34.73 33.70 43.87
N CYS A 17 34.32 34.67 43.04
CA CYS A 17 34.15 34.66 41.57
C CYS A 17 32.76 34.32 41.00
N TRP A 18 31.89 35.35 41.00
CA TRP A 18 30.83 35.54 40.01
C TRP A 18 31.40 36.32 38.83
N SER A 19 31.25 35.82 37.59
CA SER A 19 31.18 36.60 36.34
C SER A 19 30.87 35.65 35.16
N ILE A 20 30.12 36.18 34.18
CA ILE A 20 29.78 35.59 32.86
C ILE A 20 28.58 34.62 33.00
N ILE A 21 27.36 34.91 32.56
CA ILE A 21 26.92 35.20 31.18
C ILE A 21 25.70 36.14 31.23
N ALA A 22 25.85 37.35 30.70
CA ALA A 22 24.74 38.19 30.26
C ALA A 22 25.00 38.49 28.78
N GLY A 23 24.14 38.00 27.89
CA GLY A 23 24.27 38.25 26.46
C GLY A 23 23.35 37.39 25.61
N VAL A 24 22.46 38.06 24.88
CA VAL A 24 21.63 37.57 23.76
C VAL A 24 20.31 36.87 24.13
N ILE A 25 19.36 37.66 24.63
CA ILE A 25 17.92 37.46 24.35
C ILE A 25 17.53 38.50 23.30
N SER A 26 17.68 38.17 22.03
CA SER A 26 17.03 38.83 20.90
C SER A 26 17.40 38.10 19.63
N SER A 27 16.46 37.34 19.07
CA SER A 27 16.32 36.92 17.66
C SER A 27 15.71 35.52 17.58
N LEU A 28 14.38 35.40 17.71
CA LEU A 28 13.69 34.23 17.18
C LEU A 28 12.21 34.52 16.88
N VAL A 29 11.96 35.38 15.90
CA VAL A 29 10.70 35.33 15.12
C VAL A 29 11.05 35.65 13.66
N MET A 30 11.67 34.69 12.97
CA MET A 30 11.48 34.58 11.53
C MET A 30 10.36 33.58 11.33
N LEU A 31 9.12 34.09 11.26
CA LEU A 31 8.02 33.40 10.58
C LEU A 31 8.40 33.35 9.11
N VAL A 32 9.19 32.34 8.73
CA VAL A 32 9.32 31.95 7.34
C VAL A 32 7.96 31.37 6.97
N GLY A 33 7.13 32.19 6.34
CA GLY A 33 6.06 31.72 5.46
C GLY A 33 6.71 30.97 4.31
N GLY A 34 7.21 29.77 4.59
CA GLY A 34 7.61 28.84 3.57
C GLY A 34 6.33 28.42 2.89
N CYS A 35 6.13 28.85 1.64
CA CYS A 35 5.36 28.05 0.70
C CYS A 35 6.02 26.68 0.70
N SER A 36 5.56 25.77 1.57
CA SER A 36 5.93 24.37 1.49
C SER A 36 5.48 23.91 0.12
N GLN A 37 6.43 23.63 -0.78
CA GLN A 37 6.06 23.00 -2.04
C GLN A 37 5.25 21.74 -1.72
N PRO A 38 4.20 21.45 -2.52
CA PRO A 38 3.44 20.24 -2.32
C PRO A 38 4.41 19.05 -2.27
N PRO A 39 4.17 18.05 -1.40
CA PRO A 39 5.03 16.87 -1.37
C PRO A 39 5.04 16.23 -2.76
N GLU A 40 6.21 15.78 -3.20
CA GLU A 40 6.42 15.13 -4.49
C GLU A 40 7.01 13.74 -4.30
N VAL A 41 6.68 12.83 -5.21
CA VAL A 41 7.33 11.51 -5.31
C VAL A 41 8.03 11.38 -6.67
N PRO A 42 9.17 10.68 -6.74
CA PRO A 42 9.94 10.51 -7.98
C PRO A 42 9.31 9.42 -8.87
N ILE A 43 8.02 9.55 -9.18
CA ILE A 43 7.27 8.61 -10.01
C ILE A 43 6.43 9.43 -10.99
N GLN A 44 6.64 9.27 -12.29
CA GLN A 44 5.88 9.99 -13.32
C GLN A 44 5.15 9.04 -14.25
N GLN A 45 5.83 7.99 -14.71
CA GLN A 45 5.30 6.95 -15.60
C GLN A 45 5.52 5.59 -14.97
N ALA A 46 4.46 5.05 -14.37
CA ALA A 46 4.46 3.75 -13.73
C ALA A 46 3.63 2.72 -14.50
N ILE A 47 3.87 1.45 -14.23
CA ILE A 47 3.06 0.35 -14.77
C ILE A 47 2.92 -0.78 -13.75
N TRP A 48 1.69 -1.31 -13.62
CA TRP A 48 1.46 -2.53 -12.85
C TRP A 48 1.88 -3.76 -13.66
N VAL A 49 2.77 -4.56 -13.08
CA VAL A 49 3.12 -5.90 -13.53
C VAL A 49 2.49 -6.87 -12.54
N THR A 50 1.47 -7.59 -13.02
CA THR A 50 0.73 -8.57 -12.22
C THR A 50 1.52 -9.86 -12.09
N ARG A 51 1.17 -10.64 -11.08
CA ARG A 51 1.76 -11.95 -10.81
C ARG A 51 1.47 -13.01 -11.89
N TRP A 52 0.60 -12.70 -12.84
CA TRP A 52 0.28 -13.55 -14.00
C TRP A 52 1.04 -13.15 -15.26
N ASP A 53 1.79 -12.05 -15.21
CA ASP A 53 2.57 -11.57 -16.35
C ASP A 53 3.92 -12.30 -16.48
N TYR A 54 4.34 -13.07 -15.47
CA TYR A 54 5.60 -13.81 -15.46
C TYR A 54 5.49 -15.18 -14.75
N LYS A 55 6.27 -16.16 -15.21
CA LYS A 55 6.37 -17.52 -14.63
C LYS A 55 7.82 -18.04 -14.62
N THR A 56 8.69 -17.51 -15.47
CA THR A 56 10.09 -17.90 -15.59
C THR A 56 11.02 -16.71 -15.33
N GLN A 57 12.30 -16.98 -15.13
CA GLN A 57 13.33 -15.94 -15.05
C GLN A 57 13.32 -15.05 -16.30
N ASP A 58 13.30 -15.65 -17.49
CA ASP A 58 13.26 -14.93 -18.77
C ASP A 58 12.04 -14.01 -18.88
N ASP A 59 10.88 -14.43 -18.36
CA ASP A 59 9.70 -13.55 -18.34
C ASP A 59 9.93 -12.30 -17.49
N VAL A 60 10.56 -12.46 -16.32
CA VAL A 60 10.85 -11.33 -15.42
C VAL A 60 11.82 -10.36 -16.10
N GLU A 61 12.92 -10.89 -16.67
CA GLU A 61 13.90 -10.08 -17.40
C GLU A 61 13.26 -9.34 -18.57
N GLN A 62 12.46 -10.04 -19.37
CA GLN A 62 11.75 -9.47 -20.50
C GLN A 62 10.70 -8.43 -20.08
N CYS A 63 10.00 -8.65 -18.96
CA CYS A 63 9.07 -7.67 -18.42
C CYS A 63 9.79 -6.36 -18.09
N ILE A 64 10.90 -6.43 -17.36
CA ILE A 64 11.65 -5.24 -16.96
C ILE A 64 12.24 -4.52 -18.18
N GLN A 65 12.82 -5.26 -19.12
CA GLN A 65 13.32 -4.69 -20.38
C GLN A 65 12.22 -3.98 -21.17
N ASN A 66 11.05 -4.62 -21.33
CA ASN A 66 9.90 -4.02 -22.01
C ASN A 66 9.42 -2.75 -21.33
N VAL A 67 9.41 -2.72 -20.00
CA VAL A 67 9.02 -1.54 -19.22
C VAL A 67 10.06 -0.41 -19.40
N ALA A 68 11.35 -0.72 -19.42
CA ALA A 68 12.39 0.26 -19.71
C ALA A 68 12.24 0.85 -21.13
N ASP A 69 12.09 -0.01 -22.13
CA ASP A 69 11.92 0.40 -23.53
C ASP A 69 10.62 1.17 -23.76
N GLY A 70 9.59 0.92 -22.95
CA GLY A 70 8.31 1.63 -22.94
C GLY A 70 8.38 3.06 -22.38
N GLY A 71 9.53 3.51 -21.86
CA GLY A 71 9.71 4.84 -21.31
C GLY A 71 9.10 5.04 -19.92
N PHE A 72 8.83 3.96 -19.19
CA PHE A 72 8.41 4.03 -17.79
C PHE A 72 9.62 4.30 -16.88
N ASP A 73 9.37 4.89 -15.71
CA ASP A 73 10.38 5.08 -14.66
C ASP A 73 10.21 4.12 -13.48
N THR A 74 8.99 3.58 -13.30
CA THR A 74 8.64 2.79 -12.12
C THR A 74 7.83 1.55 -12.46
N VAL A 75 8.25 0.41 -11.93
CA VAL A 75 7.52 -0.87 -12.00
C VAL A 75 6.80 -1.09 -10.68
N ILE A 76 5.49 -1.26 -10.74
CA ILE A 76 4.68 -1.74 -9.61
C ILE A 76 4.56 -3.26 -9.73
N PHE A 77 5.50 -3.99 -9.13
CA PHE A 77 5.74 -5.42 -9.39
C PHE A 77 5.08 -6.30 -8.33
N GLN A 78 4.09 -7.12 -8.70
CA GLN A 78 3.27 -7.86 -7.73
C GLN A 78 3.99 -9.04 -7.07
N VAL A 79 4.36 -8.94 -5.81
CA VAL A 79 5.12 -9.98 -5.10
C VAL A 79 4.32 -10.75 -4.06
N ARG A 80 3.11 -10.30 -3.73
CA ARG A 80 2.16 -11.01 -2.85
C ARG A 80 0.73 -10.87 -3.36
N GLY A 81 0.04 -12.00 -3.54
CA GLY A 81 -1.31 -12.04 -4.12
C GLY A 81 -2.43 -12.36 -3.13
N ASN A 82 -2.33 -13.49 -2.42
CA ASN A 82 -3.44 -14.07 -1.65
C ASN A 82 -2.93 -14.92 -0.46
N GLY A 83 -2.03 -14.36 0.35
CA GLY A 83 -1.34 -15.10 1.41
C GLY A 83 -0.28 -16.07 0.87
N THR A 84 0.27 -15.74 -0.31
CA THR A 84 1.36 -16.44 -0.99
C THR A 84 2.24 -15.43 -1.73
N VAL A 85 3.50 -15.79 -1.98
CA VAL A 85 4.54 -14.88 -2.44
C VAL A 85 5.28 -15.33 -3.71
N PHE A 86 5.95 -14.36 -4.35
CA PHE A 86 6.78 -14.51 -5.56
C PHE A 86 8.24 -14.09 -5.28
N TYR A 87 8.72 -14.40 -4.07
CA TYR A 87 10.08 -14.15 -3.60
C TYR A 87 10.38 -15.11 -2.45
N ARG A 88 11.65 -15.22 -2.04
CA ARG A 88 12.07 -16.09 -0.93
C ARG A 88 11.65 -15.53 0.44
N SER A 89 10.43 -15.85 0.85
CA SER A 89 9.88 -15.51 2.17
C SER A 89 10.07 -16.63 3.20
N GLN A 90 10.22 -16.22 4.47
CA GLN A 90 10.10 -17.12 5.62
C GLN A 90 8.70 -17.10 6.25
N LEU A 91 7.84 -16.16 5.84
CA LEU A 91 6.56 -15.83 6.46
C LEU A 91 5.36 -16.38 5.68
N GLU A 92 5.47 -16.49 4.35
CA GLU A 92 4.41 -17.00 3.48
C GLU A 92 4.96 -17.99 2.44
N PRO A 93 4.16 -19.00 2.04
CA PRO A 93 4.58 -19.97 1.06
C PRO A 93 4.58 -19.40 -0.36
N TRP A 94 5.29 -20.08 -1.25
CA TRP A 94 5.25 -19.81 -2.68
C TRP A 94 3.82 -19.91 -3.24
N ALA A 95 3.57 -19.10 -4.26
CA ALA A 95 2.25 -18.99 -4.89
C ALA A 95 1.84 -20.25 -5.67
N GLU A 96 0.54 -20.37 -5.93
CA GLU A 96 -0.04 -21.44 -6.78
C GLU A 96 0.57 -21.41 -8.18
N GLU A 97 0.94 -20.21 -8.64
CA GLU A 97 1.66 -20.00 -9.88
C GLU A 97 3.07 -20.62 -9.89
N PHE A 98 3.57 -21.20 -8.79
CA PHE A 98 4.79 -22.03 -8.73
C PHE A 98 4.52 -23.38 -8.06
N ASP A 99 3.27 -23.87 -8.14
CA ASP A 99 2.84 -25.13 -7.54
C ASP A 99 3.12 -25.20 -6.02
N HIS A 100 3.13 -24.03 -5.36
CA HIS A 100 3.48 -23.84 -3.96
C HIS A 100 4.89 -24.30 -3.55
N THR A 101 5.82 -24.35 -4.51
CA THR A 101 7.21 -24.75 -4.30
C THR A 101 8.18 -23.68 -4.79
N ASP A 102 9.42 -23.72 -4.31
CA ASP A 102 10.48 -22.82 -4.80
C ASP A 102 10.72 -23.12 -6.29
N PRO A 103 10.52 -22.13 -7.19
CA PRO A 103 10.68 -22.35 -8.63
C PRO A 103 12.14 -22.44 -9.09
N GLY A 104 13.11 -22.39 -8.16
CA GLY A 104 14.55 -22.44 -8.43
C GLY A 104 15.18 -21.07 -8.69
N PHE A 105 14.38 -20.00 -8.73
CA PHE A 105 14.82 -18.62 -8.91
C PHE A 105 14.00 -17.68 -8.01
N ASP A 106 14.47 -16.44 -7.83
CA ASP A 106 13.79 -15.43 -7.01
C ASP A 106 13.28 -14.28 -7.92
N PRO A 107 11.98 -14.24 -8.26
CA PRO A 107 11.44 -13.25 -9.19
C PRO A 107 11.70 -11.80 -8.76
N LEU A 108 11.54 -11.46 -7.48
CA LEU A 108 11.78 -10.09 -7.01
C LEU A 108 13.27 -9.72 -7.05
N ALA A 109 14.16 -10.67 -6.72
CA ALA A 109 15.61 -10.42 -6.84
C ALA A 109 16.01 -10.06 -8.28
N ILE A 110 15.52 -10.84 -9.25
CA ILE A 110 15.80 -10.64 -10.68
C ILE A 110 15.19 -9.32 -11.15
N ALA A 111 13.93 -9.04 -10.79
CA ALA A 111 13.29 -7.77 -11.13
C ALA A 111 14.10 -6.56 -10.62
N CYS A 112 14.61 -6.62 -9.40
CA CYS A 112 15.46 -5.56 -8.85
C CYS A 112 16.80 -5.45 -9.58
N GLN A 113 17.43 -6.57 -9.92
CA GLN A 113 18.71 -6.60 -10.64
C GLN A 113 18.58 -5.99 -12.03
N GLU A 114 17.57 -6.40 -12.80
CA GLU A 114 17.33 -5.85 -14.14
C GLU A 114 16.91 -4.38 -14.06
N ALA A 115 16.04 -4.02 -13.11
CA ALA A 115 15.61 -2.63 -12.97
C ALA A 115 16.78 -1.69 -12.71
N ALA A 116 17.75 -2.12 -11.89
CA ALA A 116 18.97 -1.37 -11.64
C ALA A 116 19.82 -1.13 -12.92
N ARG A 117 19.83 -2.07 -13.88
CA ARG A 117 20.54 -1.91 -15.16
C ARG A 117 19.88 -0.88 -16.08
N HIS A 118 18.57 -0.71 -15.94
CA HIS A 118 17.77 0.22 -16.75
C HIS A 118 17.44 1.54 -16.06
N GLY A 119 17.86 1.72 -14.79
CA GLY A 119 17.52 2.92 -14.00
C GLY A 119 16.06 3.00 -13.59
N LEU A 120 15.37 1.85 -13.51
CA LEU A 120 13.97 1.75 -13.09
C LEU A 120 13.86 1.61 -11.56
N ALA A 121 12.80 2.19 -10.99
CA ALA A 121 12.41 1.95 -9.61
C ALA A 121 11.48 0.72 -9.50
N ILE A 122 11.78 -0.21 -8.60
CA ILE A 122 10.83 -1.28 -8.22
C ILE A 122 10.06 -0.85 -6.99
N HIS A 123 8.74 -0.80 -7.09
CA HIS A 123 7.85 -0.85 -5.94
C HIS A 123 7.28 -2.25 -5.82
N ALA A 124 7.59 -2.94 -4.72
CA ALA A 124 7.03 -4.26 -4.44
C ALA A 124 5.54 -4.12 -4.11
N TRP A 125 4.70 -4.60 -5.00
CA TRP A 125 3.25 -4.58 -4.86
C TRP A 125 2.77 -5.78 -4.07
N ILE A 126 2.09 -5.50 -2.96
CA ILE A 126 1.40 -6.51 -2.17
C ILE A 126 -0.10 -6.26 -2.17
N ASN A 127 -0.88 -7.32 -2.32
CA ASN A 127 -2.26 -7.32 -1.86
C ASN A 127 -2.23 -7.51 -0.34
N ALA A 128 -2.75 -6.58 0.46
CA ALA A 128 -2.60 -6.62 1.92
C ALA A 128 -3.58 -7.59 2.62
N VAL A 129 -4.88 -7.47 2.34
CA VAL A 129 -5.94 -8.22 3.02
C VAL A 129 -6.23 -9.62 2.43
N PRO A 130 -6.12 -9.87 1.11
CA PRO A 130 -6.35 -11.19 0.55
C PRO A 130 -5.49 -12.28 1.20
N GLY A 131 -6.15 -13.28 1.78
CA GLY A 131 -5.52 -14.40 2.50
C GLY A 131 -5.64 -15.74 1.80
N TRP A 132 -6.53 -15.88 0.80
CA TRP A 132 -6.62 -17.04 -0.09
C TRP A 132 -7.48 -16.72 -1.32
N ARG A 133 -7.36 -17.52 -2.39
CA ARG A 133 -8.24 -17.53 -3.56
C ARG A 133 -8.45 -18.99 -3.98
N GLY A 134 -9.68 -19.38 -4.26
CA GLY A 134 -10.01 -20.75 -4.65
C GLY A 134 -11.22 -21.28 -3.89
N ASP A 135 -11.85 -22.30 -4.46
CA ASP A 135 -12.99 -23.04 -3.90
C ASP A 135 -12.58 -24.29 -3.11
N THR A 136 -11.28 -24.58 -3.06
CA THR A 136 -10.68 -25.67 -2.27
C THR A 136 -9.65 -25.12 -1.27
N PRO A 137 -9.47 -25.78 -0.10
CA PRO A 137 -8.42 -25.40 0.84
C PRO A 137 -7.03 -25.50 0.21
N PRO A 138 -6.05 -24.69 0.66
CA PRO A 138 -4.67 -24.78 0.19
C PRO A 138 -4.06 -26.15 0.51
N PRO A 139 -3.11 -26.63 -0.29
CA PRO A 139 -2.32 -27.80 0.05
C PRO A 139 -1.45 -27.54 1.29
N VAL A 140 -0.85 -28.62 1.80
CA VAL A 140 0.18 -28.51 2.83
C VAL A 140 1.41 -27.83 2.22
N THR A 141 1.87 -26.78 2.88
CA THR A 141 2.95 -25.89 2.41
C THR A 141 3.94 -25.61 3.53
N THR A 142 5.11 -25.08 3.18
CA THR A 142 6.12 -24.62 4.14
C THR A 142 6.61 -23.23 3.73
N PRO A 143 6.40 -22.18 4.54
CA PRO A 143 5.61 -22.18 5.79
C PRO A 143 4.12 -22.51 5.53
N PRO A 144 3.38 -22.97 6.55
CA PRO A 144 1.96 -23.30 6.39
C PRO A 144 1.11 -22.11 5.92
N GLN A 145 0.29 -22.31 4.90
CA GLN A 145 -0.64 -21.29 4.41
C GLN A 145 -1.67 -20.88 5.50
N HIS A 146 -1.92 -19.58 5.63
CA HIS A 146 -2.75 -18.99 6.71
C HIS A 146 -4.16 -19.56 6.83
N TRP A 147 -4.76 -19.97 5.71
CA TRP A 147 -6.09 -20.57 5.71
C TRP A 147 -6.14 -21.82 6.59
N ASN A 148 -5.08 -22.61 6.57
CA ASN A 148 -4.90 -23.83 7.35
C ASN A 148 -4.33 -23.53 8.75
N ALA A 149 -3.33 -22.65 8.84
CA ALA A 149 -2.59 -22.38 10.07
C ALA A 149 -3.33 -21.47 11.07
N HIS A 150 -4.09 -20.52 10.55
CA HIS A 150 -4.72 -19.43 11.31
C HIS A 150 -6.18 -19.22 10.84
N PRO A 151 -7.07 -20.20 11.03
CA PRO A 151 -8.47 -20.04 10.64
C PRO A 151 -9.16 -18.84 11.32
N ASP A 152 -8.72 -18.48 12.53
CA ASP A 152 -9.16 -17.34 13.32
C ASP A 152 -8.75 -15.98 12.72
N TRP A 153 -7.78 -15.95 11.81
CA TRP A 153 -7.36 -14.70 11.15
C TRP A 153 -8.33 -14.23 10.07
N PHE A 154 -9.33 -15.03 9.70
CA PHE A 154 -10.24 -14.71 8.60
C PHE A 154 -11.56 -14.13 9.12
N LEU A 155 -12.28 -13.43 8.24
CA LEU A 155 -13.57 -12.84 8.60
C LEU A 155 -14.60 -13.92 8.98
N HIS A 156 -15.38 -13.68 10.03
CA HIS A 156 -16.48 -14.53 10.46
C HIS A 156 -17.78 -13.73 10.57
N ASP A 157 -18.90 -14.33 10.17
CA ASP A 157 -20.23 -13.70 10.18
C ASP A 157 -20.87 -13.77 11.58
N SER A 158 -22.08 -13.22 11.72
CA SER A 158 -22.80 -13.23 13.00
C SER A 158 -23.14 -14.64 13.50
N GLN A 159 -23.15 -15.64 12.61
CA GLN A 159 -23.32 -17.05 12.94
C GLN A 159 -21.99 -17.75 13.24
N GLN A 160 -20.90 -16.99 13.35
CA GLN A 160 -19.53 -17.49 13.55
C GLN A 160 -19.07 -18.42 12.42
N LYS A 161 -19.60 -18.25 11.21
CA LYS A 161 -19.11 -18.94 10.03
C LYS A 161 -18.01 -18.10 9.40
N ARG A 162 -16.86 -18.73 9.20
CA ARG A 162 -15.76 -18.16 8.43
C ARG A 162 -16.23 -17.85 7.01
N GLN A 163 -15.73 -16.76 6.45
CA GLN A 163 -15.94 -16.43 5.04
C GLN A 163 -15.66 -17.65 4.16
N PRO A 164 -16.63 -18.08 3.32
CA PRO A 164 -16.48 -19.30 2.55
C PRO A 164 -15.42 -19.13 1.46
N LEU A 165 -14.81 -20.26 1.09
CA LEU A 165 -13.99 -20.38 -0.11
C LEU A 165 -14.81 -20.03 -1.36
N GLN A 166 -14.18 -19.43 -2.36
CA GLN A 166 -14.84 -18.99 -3.58
C GLN A 166 -13.89 -18.96 -4.79
N PRO A 167 -14.36 -19.35 -5.99
CA PRO A 167 -13.49 -19.53 -7.16
C PRO A 167 -13.12 -18.20 -7.84
N ASN A 168 -13.99 -17.19 -7.75
CA ASN A 168 -13.91 -15.98 -8.57
C ASN A 168 -13.39 -14.75 -7.82
N TYR A 169 -13.05 -14.88 -6.54
CA TYR A 169 -12.56 -13.77 -5.73
C TYR A 169 -11.75 -14.24 -4.52
N TYR A 170 -11.27 -13.30 -3.70
CA TYR A 170 -10.44 -13.58 -2.53
C TYR A 170 -11.25 -13.80 -1.27
N VAL A 171 -10.69 -14.59 -0.36
CA VAL A 171 -11.08 -14.64 1.05
C VAL A 171 -10.14 -13.72 1.84
N ALA A 172 -10.69 -12.91 2.73
CA ALA A 172 -9.99 -11.87 3.46
C ALA A 172 -9.43 -12.35 4.79
N LEU A 173 -8.18 -11.95 5.08
CA LEU A 173 -7.70 -11.80 6.44
C LEU A 173 -8.47 -10.67 7.13
N ASN A 174 -8.57 -10.70 8.45
CA ASN A 174 -9.31 -9.73 9.23
C ASN A 174 -8.40 -8.57 9.66
N PRO A 175 -8.49 -7.36 9.06
CA PRO A 175 -7.64 -6.23 9.40
C PRO A 175 -7.90 -5.68 10.82
N CYS A 176 -9.00 -6.09 11.47
CA CYS A 176 -9.32 -5.70 12.84
C CYS A 176 -8.45 -6.40 13.90
N LEU A 177 -7.76 -7.48 13.52
CA LEU A 177 -6.90 -8.24 14.41
C LEU A 177 -5.45 -7.70 14.38
N PRO A 178 -4.87 -7.31 15.53
CA PRO A 178 -3.48 -6.84 15.58
C PRO A 178 -2.45 -7.85 15.07
N THR A 179 -2.71 -9.15 15.26
CA THR A 179 -1.84 -10.22 14.77
C THR A 179 -1.76 -10.24 13.24
N VAL A 180 -2.89 -10.06 12.56
CA VAL A 180 -2.97 -9.95 11.09
C VAL A 180 -2.24 -8.69 10.60
N ARG A 181 -2.46 -7.54 11.27
CA ARG A 181 -1.78 -6.29 10.89
C ARG A 181 -0.27 -6.38 11.06
N LYS A 182 0.18 -6.93 12.18
CA LYS A 182 1.60 -7.22 12.42
C LYS A 182 2.16 -8.14 11.34
N HIS A 183 1.49 -9.23 11.01
CA HIS A 183 1.95 -10.16 9.96
C HIS A 183 2.17 -9.46 8.61
N VAL A 184 1.21 -8.64 8.17
CA VAL A 184 1.36 -7.90 6.90
C VAL A 184 2.47 -6.85 6.99
N ALA A 185 2.64 -6.19 8.15
CA ALA A 185 3.76 -5.27 8.37
C ALA A 185 5.12 -6.00 8.33
N ASP A 186 5.20 -7.20 8.90
CA ASP A 186 6.41 -8.04 8.88
C ASP A 186 6.75 -8.49 7.44
N ILE A 187 5.76 -8.81 6.60
CA ILE A 187 5.97 -9.07 5.15
C ILE A 187 6.57 -7.85 4.46
N CYS A 188 6.04 -6.66 4.71
CA CYS A 188 6.59 -5.42 4.15
C CYS A 188 8.04 -5.17 4.62
N SER A 189 8.32 -5.42 5.91
CA SER A 189 9.68 -5.29 6.47
C SER A 189 10.63 -6.28 5.81
N GLU A 190 10.23 -7.55 5.70
CA GLU A 190 11.03 -8.61 5.06
C GLU A 190 11.43 -8.23 3.64
N ILE A 191 10.49 -7.68 2.85
CA ILE A 191 10.76 -7.25 1.48
C ILE A 191 11.78 -6.10 1.46
N VAL A 192 11.57 -5.05 2.25
CA VAL A 192 12.45 -3.87 2.26
C VAL A 192 13.84 -4.20 2.80
N GLU A 193 13.95 -5.12 3.76
CA GLU A 193 15.23 -5.55 4.33
C GLU A 193 16.04 -6.44 3.37
N LYS A 194 15.37 -7.27 2.56
CA LYS A 194 16.03 -8.25 1.68
C LYS A 194 16.33 -7.72 0.28
N TYR A 195 15.53 -6.77 -0.23
CA TYR A 195 15.58 -6.35 -1.62
C TYR A 195 15.75 -4.83 -1.75
N PRO A 196 16.52 -4.34 -2.74
CA PRO A 196 16.73 -2.91 -2.95
C PRO A 196 15.53 -2.25 -3.67
N VAL A 197 14.33 -2.42 -3.11
CA VAL A 197 13.10 -1.81 -3.64
C VAL A 197 13.06 -0.31 -3.31
N ALA A 198 12.53 0.50 -4.23
CA ALA A 198 12.28 1.92 -3.99
C ALA A 198 11.11 2.14 -3.02
N GLY A 199 10.22 1.16 -2.87
CA GLY A 199 9.14 1.22 -1.92
C GLY A 199 8.23 -0.01 -1.92
N ILE A 200 7.21 0.04 -1.08
CA ILE A 200 6.09 -0.89 -1.05
C ILE A 200 4.88 -0.20 -1.68
N HIS A 201 4.13 -0.95 -2.50
CA HIS A 201 2.85 -0.53 -3.05
C HIS A 201 1.71 -1.41 -2.50
N LEU A 202 0.78 -0.81 -1.77
CA LEU A 202 -0.33 -1.52 -1.15
C LEU A 202 -1.54 -1.55 -2.09
N ASP A 203 -2.02 -2.73 -2.46
CA ASP A 203 -3.38 -2.93 -2.98
C ASP A 203 -4.17 -3.78 -1.99
N TYR A 204 -5.49 -3.82 -2.17
CA TYR A 204 -6.45 -4.50 -1.33
C TYR A 204 -6.25 -4.21 0.17
N ILE A 205 -5.78 -3.01 0.50
CA ILE A 205 -5.72 -2.50 1.88
C ILE A 205 -7.08 -1.91 2.24
N ARG A 206 -8.08 -2.79 2.35
CA ARG A 206 -9.50 -2.46 2.47
C ARG A 206 -10.33 -3.69 2.81
N PHE A 207 -11.58 -3.51 3.22
CA PHE A 207 -12.54 -4.60 3.23
C PHE A 207 -12.88 -5.03 1.80
N LEU A 208 -12.97 -6.34 1.58
CA LEU A 208 -13.14 -6.94 0.27
C LEU A 208 -14.59 -6.89 -0.19
N GLU A 209 -14.82 -6.50 -1.44
CA GLU A 209 -16.18 -6.31 -1.98
C GLU A 209 -17.03 -7.56 -1.88
N SER A 210 -16.52 -8.77 -2.14
CA SER A 210 -17.30 -10.01 -1.99
C SER A 210 -17.74 -10.34 -0.55
N GLY A 211 -17.39 -9.48 0.41
CA GLY A 211 -17.81 -9.59 1.79
C GLY A 211 -18.36 -8.29 2.33
N VAL A 212 -18.54 -7.22 1.54
CA VAL A 212 -19.13 -5.96 2.08
C VAL A 212 -20.66 -6.05 2.18
N GLU A 213 -21.29 -6.98 1.45
CA GLU A 213 -22.73 -7.27 1.59
C GLU A 213 -23.03 -8.06 2.86
N ILE A 214 -22.03 -8.76 3.41
CA ILE A 214 -22.11 -9.42 4.71
C ILE A 214 -21.48 -8.50 5.74
N ASP A 215 -22.10 -8.35 6.90
CA ASP A 215 -21.55 -7.44 7.91
C ASP A 215 -20.39 -8.08 8.69
N TYR A 216 -19.21 -8.15 8.06
CA TYR A 216 -17.97 -8.62 8.68
C TYR A 216 -17.18 -7.48 9.37
N PRO A 217 -16.36 -7.78 10.38
CA PRO A 217 -16.23 -9.06 11.09
C PRO A 217 -17.17 -9.15 12.30
N ARG A 218 -17.67 -10.34 12.62
CA ARG A 218 -18.47 -10.60 13.84
C ARG A 218 -17.83 -11.64 14.76
N ASP A 219 -16.54 -11.93 14.58
CA ASP A 219 -15.81 -12.80 15.51
C ASP A 219 -15.71 -12.15 16.91
N PRO A 220 -15.57 -12.95 17.99
CA PRO A 220 -15.60 -12.42 19.35
C PRO A 220 -14.42 -11.49 19.67
N GLN A 221 -13.27 -11.67 19.01
CA GLN A 221 -12.11 -10.80 19.24
C GLN A 221 -12.37 -9.41 18.66
N SER A 222 -12.90 -9.32 17.43
CA SER A 222 -13.26 -8.06 16.81
C SER A 222 -14.33 -7.31 17.62
N LEU A 223 -15.39 -8.01 18.04
CA LEU A 223 -16.46 -7.42 18.86
C LEU A 223 -15.94 -6.91 20.20
N ALA A 224 -15.14 -7.71 20.92
CA ALA A 224 -14.56 -7.28 22.19
C ALA A 224 -13.62 -6.07 22.03
N ARG A 225 -12.87 -5.99 20.92
CA ARG A 225 -12.02 -4.83 20.61
C ARG A 225 -12.86 -3.59 20.30
N PHE A 226 -13.93 -3.74 19.53
CA PHE A 226 -14.88 -2.66 19.25
C PHE A 226 -15.46 -2.11 20.55
N THR A 227 -16.08 -2.95 21.37
CA THR A 227 -16.66 -2.52 22.66
C THR A 227 -15.65 -1.82 23.55
N ARG A 228 -14.43 -2.35 23.65
CA ARG A 228 -13.38 -1.73 24.45
C ARG A 228 -12.95 -0.35 23.92
N GLN A 229 -12.93 -0.16 22.60
CA GLN A 229 -12.43 1.06 21.97
C GLN A 229 -13.50 2.15 21.78
N THR A 230 -14.77 1.77 21.67
CA THR A 230 -15.88 2.70 21.41
C THR A 230 -16.84 2.85 22.57
N GLY A 231 -16.87 1.90 23.52
CA GLY A 231 -17.88 1.82 24.58
C GLY A 231 -19.23 1.25 24.12
N VAL A 232 -19.39 0.95 22.82
CA VAL A 232 -20.62 0.38 22.26
C VAL A 232 -20.58 -1.15 22.36
N VAL A 233 -21.54 -1.75 23.05
CA VAL A 233 -21.54 -3.20 23.34
C VAL A 233 -21.88 -4.02 22.10
N ASP A 234 -22.79 -3.53 21.28
CA ASP A 234 -23.32 -4.24 20.12
C ASP A 234 -23.27 -3.32 18.90
N PRO A 235 -22.59 -3.69 17.79
CA PRO A 235 -22.54 -2.90 16.56
C PRO A 235 -23.92 -2.44 16.05
N GLU A 236 -24.98 -3.18 16.37
CA GLU A 236 -26.36 -2.93 15.97
C GLU A 236 -26.94 -1.69 16.66
N GLN A 237 -26.39 -1.28 17.80
CA GLN A 237 -26.82 -0.10 18.55
C GLN A 237 -26.33 1.20 17.90
N ASP A 238 -25.19 1.15 17.21
CA ASP A 238 -24.59 2.29 16.49
C ASP A 238 -23.77 1.79 15.31
N SER A 239 -24.45 1.59 14.18
CA SER A 239 -23.83 1.10 12.94
C SER A 239 -22.78 2.05 12.39
N GLU A 240 -22.90 3.36 12.64
CA GLU A 240 -21.90 4.33 12.21
C GLU A 240 -20.65 4.27 13.10
N ALA A 241 -20.78 4.04 14.41
CA ALA A 241 -19.62 3.76 15.26
C ALA A 241 -18.90 2.49 14.81
N TRP A 242 -19.64 1.45 14.42
CA TRP A 242 -19.07 0.24 13.86
C TRP A 242 -18.31 0.51 12.54
N ASP A 243 -18.89 1.29 11.65
CA ASP A 243 -18.26 1.68 10.38
C ASP A 243 -17.01 2.54 10.55
N ARG A 244 -17.07 3.54 11.43
CA ARG A 244 -15.90 4.34 11.80
C ARG A 244 -14.81 3.46 12.39
N TRP A 245 -15.15 2.55 13.30
CA TRP A 245 -14.18 1.65 13.92
C TRP A 245 -13.51 0.72 12.91
N ARG A 246 -14.26 0.14 11.96
CA ARG A 246 -13.70 -0.68 10.87
C ARG A 246 -12.74 0.11 9.99
N ARG A 247 -13.10 1.35 9.62
CA ARG A 247 -12.19 2.28 8.89
C ARG A 247 -10.92 2.59 9.69
N ASP A 248 -11.05 2.78 11.00
CA ASP A 248 -9.91 3.01 11.88
C ASP A 248 -8.99 1.78 11.95
N GLN A 249 -9.53 0.55 11.90
CA GLN A 249 -8.70 -0.65 11.89
C GLN A 249 -7.88 -0.80 10.60
N VAL A 250 -8.46 -0.49 9.44
CA VAL A 250 -7.70 -0.45 8.17
C VAL A 250 -6.63 0.64 8.24
N THR A 251 -6.95 1.81 8.80
CA THR A 251 -5.99 2.90 8.99
C THR A 251 -4.85 2.51 9.93
N GLU A 252 -5.13 1.76 11.00
CA GLU A 252 -4.11 1.23 11.89
C GLU A 252 -3.18 0.24 11.17
N MET A 253 -3.71 -0.57 10.25
CA MET A 253 -2.88 -1.47 9.43
C MET A 253 -1.89 -0.69 8.58
N VAL A 254 -2.35 0.38 7.92
CA VAL A 254 -1.44 1.26 7.15
C VAL A 254 -0.40 1.91 8.06
N ARG A 255 -0.78 2.30 9.29
CA ARG A 255 0.15 2.87 10.27
C ARG A 255 1.22 1.88 10.71
N GLU A 256 0.85 0.65 11.05
CA GLU A 256 1.79 -0.40 11.44
C GLU A 256 2.75 -0.74 10.28
N ILE A 257 2.23 -0.85 9.06
CA ILE A 257 3.05 -1.04 7.85
C ILE A 257 4.02 0.13 7.64
N ARG A 258 3.54 1.38 7.76
CA ARG A 258 4.39 2.57 7.62
C ARG A 258 5.55 2.56 8.61
N VAL A 259 5.28 2.22 9.87
CA VAL A 259 6.31 2.14 10.91
C VAL A 259 7.34 1.07 10.53
N ALA A 260 6.90 -0.14 10.17
CA ALA A 260 7.80 -1.23 9.76
C ALA A 260 8.67 -0.84 8.57
N VAL A 261 8.06 -0.33 7.49
CA VAL A 261 8.79 0.10 6.27
C VAL A 261 9.83 1.17 6.57
N LYS A 262 9.50 2.20 7.37
CA LYS A 262 10.45 3.27 7.71
C LYS A 262 11.55 2.83 8.67
N LEU A 263 11.30 1.81 9.50
CA LEU A 263 12.34 1.21 10.34
C LEU A 263 13.32 0.39 9.49
N ALA A 264 12.84 -0.32 8.48
CA ALA A 264 13.65 -1.10 7.55
C ALA A 264 14.49 -0.21 6.60
N ASP A 265 13.86 0.72 5.86
CA ASP A 265 14.56 1.76 5.09
C ASP A 265 13.76 3.08 5.14
N ARG A 266 14.38 4.12 5.71
CA ARG A 266 13.76 5.46 5.82
C ARG A 266 13.45 6.11 4.47
N ARG A 267 14.14 5.71 3.41
CA ARG A 267 13.96 6.22 2.05
C ARG A 267 12.86 5.48 1.29
N ALA A 268 12.53 4.25 1.70
CA ALA A 268 11.48 3.48 1.06
C ALA A 268 10.15 4.25 1.13
N LEU A 269 9.52 4.34 -0.05
CA LEU A 269 8.18 4.91 -0.19
C LEU A 269 7.12 3.86 0.19
N LEU A 270 5.97 4.32 0.66
CA LEU A 270 4.77 3.52 0.82
C LEU A 270 3.66 4.19 0.02
N THR A 271 3.24 3.54 -1.05
CA THR A 271 2.15 4.02 -1.91
C THR A 271 0.98 3.05 -1.84
N ALA A 272 -0.20 3.47 -2.29
CA ALA A 272 -1.37 2.59 -2.25
C ALA A 272 -2.26 2.73 -3.49
N ALA A 273 -2.65 1.60 -4.09
CA ALA A 273 -3.79 1.51 -5.00
C ALA A 273 -5.09 1.68 -4.20
N VAL A 274 -5.85 2.71 -4.58
CA VAL A 274 -7.10 3.08 -3.88
C VAL A 274 -8.29 3.01 -4.81
N TYR A 275 -9.46 2.81 -4.21
CA TYR A 275 -10.71 2.67 -4.94
C TYR A 275 -11.02 3.96 -5.71
N ARG A 276 -11.72 3.81 -6.85
CA ARG A 276 -11.90 4.85 -7.88
C ARG A 276 -12.31 6.23 -7.37
N THR A 277 -13.15 6.33 -6.33
CA THR A 277 -13.48 7.64 -5.74
C THR A 277 -13.32 7.61 -4.23
N PRO A 278 -12.89 8.72 -3.60
CA PRO A 278 -12.75 8.80 -2.15
C PRO A 278 -14.03 8.45 -1.40
N GLU A 279 -15.20 8.90 -1.87
CA GLU A 279 -16.47 8.62 -1.20
C GLU A 279 -16.78 7.12 -1.20
N ILE A 280 -16.65 6.45 -2.36
CA ILE A 280 -16.92 5.01 -2.46
C ILE A 280 -15.85 4.22 -1.70
N ALA A 281 -14.59 4.66 -1.74
CA ALA A 281 -13.51 4.08 -0.94
C ALA A 281 -13.88 4.09 0.56
N TYR A 282 -14.32 5.24 1.06
CA TYR A 282 -14.67 5.46 2.46
C TYR A 282 -15.91 4.64 2.87
N GLN A 283 -17.00 4.77 2.12
CA GLN A 283 -18.29 4.18 2.49
C GLN A 283 -18.38 2.68 2.23
N ARG A 284 -17.85 2.20 1.10
CA ARG A 284 -18.07 0.82 0.66
C ARG A 284 -17.03 -0.14 1.18
N VAL A 285 -15.75 0.22 1.08
CA VAL A 285 -14.62 -0.68 1.35
C VAL A 285 -13.79 -0.26 2.56
N ARG A 286 -14.27 0.73 3.33
CA ARG A 286 -13.65 1.24 4.56
C ARG A 286 -12.21 1.74 4.35
N GLN A 287 -11.92 2.29 3.17
CA GLN A 287 -10.60 2.77 2.75
C GLN A 287 -10.53 4.31 2.85
N ASP A 288 -10.07 4.83 3.99
CA ASP A 288 -9.94 6.27 4.27
C ASP A 288 -8.59 6.84 3.81
N TRP A 289 -8.29 6.67 2.52
CA TRP A 289 -7.02 7.12 1.94
C TRP A 289 -6.76 8.64 2.05
N PRO A 290 -7.76 9.55 2.01
CA PRO A 290 -7.48 10.97 2.21
C PRO A 290 -6.90 11.23 3.60
N ARG A 291 -7.36 10.50 4.63
CA ARG A 291 -6.80 10.60 5.98
C ARG A 291 -5.39 10.02 6.04
N TRP A 292 -5.10 8.94 5.30
CA TRP A 292 -3.75 8.35 5.27
C TRP A 292 -2.71 9.33 4.73
N LEU A 293 -3.02 10.09 3.68
CA LEU A 293 -2.16 11.15 3.17
C LEU A 293 -1.93 12.25 4.21
N ARG A 294 -3.00 12.77 4.83
CA ARG A 294 -2.92 13.83 5.85
C ARG A 294 -2.12 13.43 7.08
N LEU A 295 -2.16 12.14 7.46
CA LEU A 295 -1.40 11.59 8.57
C LEU A 295 0.04 11.21 8.19
N GLY A 296 0.45 11.37 6.92
CA GLY A 296 1.76 10.95 6.44
C GLY A 296 1.95 9.42 6.42
N LEU A 297 0.86 8.66 6.43
CA LEU A 297 0.92 7.20 6.45
C LEU A 297 1.26 6.61 5.09
N ILE A 298 0.99 7.32 4.00
CA ILE A 298 1.39 6.96 2.62
C ILE A 298 1.99 8.18 1.93
N ASP A 299 2.94 7.97 1.03
CA ASP A 299 3.65 9.02 0.29
C ASP A 299 2.87 9.45 -0.95
N ALA A 300 2.12 8.52 -1.57
CA ALA A 300 1.26 8.80 -2.71
C ALA A 300 0.09 7.81 -2.80
N VAL A 301 -0.99 8.23 -3.44
CA VAL A 301 -2.13 7.36 -3.82
C VAL A 301 -2.19 7.11 -5.31
N PHE A 302 -2.69 5.94 -5.66
CA PHE A 302 -2.95 5.48 -7.02
C PHE A 302 -4.43 5.14 -7.18
N PRO A 303 -5.33 6.13 -7.39
CA PRO A 303 -6.74 5.84 -7.65
C PRO A 303 -6.89 4.98 -8.90
N MET A 304 -7.56 3.83 -8.77
CA MET A 304 -7.83 2.91 -9.87
C MET A 304 -9.01 3.43 -10.73
N GLN A 305 -8.75 4.42 -11.58
CA GLN A 305 -9.74 4.99 -12.50
C GLN A 305 -9.84 4.16 -13.78
N TYR A 306 -10.63 3.10 -13.70
CA TYR A 306 -10.89 2.20 -14.82
C TYR A 306 -12.16 2.61 -15.58
N ASP A 307 -12.28 3.90 -15.89
CA ASP A 307 -13.40 4.45 -16.65
C ASP A 307 -13.17 4.37 -18.15
N ARG A 308 -14.24 4.05 -18.89
CA ARG A 308 -14.23 4.01 -20.36
C ARG A 308 -14.55 5.35 -21.04
N GLU A 309 -15.00 6.34 -20.26
CA GLU A 309 -15.51 7.61 -20.77
C GLU A 309 -14.68 8.77 -20.21
N VAL A 310 -14.15 9.61 -21.09
CA VAL A 310 -13.30 10.75 -20.70
C VAL A 310 -14.02 11.76 -19.79
N PRO A 311 -15.30 12.16 -20.02
CA PRO A 311 -15.96 13.12 -19.14
C PRO A 311 -16.14 12.59 -17.70
N ARG A 312 -16.58 11.33 -17.55
CA ARG A 312 -16.74 10.72 -16.22
C ARG A 312 -15.39 10.53 -15.53
N PHE A 313 -14.35 10.21 -16.30
CA PHE A 313 -12.98 10.16 -15.79
C PHE A 313 -12.54 11.54 -15.27
N GLU A 314 -12.80 12.63 -16.00
CA GLU A 314 -12.47 14.00 -15.60
C GLU A 314 -13.04 14.36 -14.23
N GLU A 315 -14.35 14.16 -14.05
CA GLU A 315 -15.07 14.45 -12.80
C GLU A 315 -14.44 13.72 -11.61
N ARG A 316 -14.10 12.43 -11.79
CA ARG A 316 -13.52 11.61 -10.71
C ARG A 316 -12.07 11.96 -10.42
N VAL A 317 -11.28 12.36 -11.43
CA VAL A 317 -9.92 12.89 -11.19
C VAL A 317 -9.99 14.16 -10.37
N GLN A 318 -10.92 15.08 -10.68
CA GLN A 318 -11.11 16.30 -9.91
C GLN A 318 -11.53 16.01 -8.46
N GLU A 319 -12.42 15.03 -8.24
CA GLU A 319 -12.81 14.58 -6.90
C GLU A 319 -11.60 14.04 -6.12
N CYS A 320 -10.79 13.18 -6.74
CA CYS A 320 -9.56 12.65 -6.14
C CYS A 320 -8.58 13.77 -5.76
N LEU A 321 -8.31 14.71 -6.67
CA LEU A 321 -7.37 15.82 -6.42
C LEU A 321 -7.89 16.76 -5.32
N HIS A 322 -9.19 17.03 -5.30
CA HIS A 322 -9.82 17.83 -4.24
C HIS A 322 -9.61 17.19 -2.86
N GLN A 323 -9.83 15.87 -2.74
CA GLN A 323 -9.64 15.15 -1.47
C GLN A 323 -8.16 14.95 -1.11
N ALA A 324 -7.29 14.85 -2.11
CA ALA A 324 -5.85 14.76 -1.91
C ALA A 324 -5.23 16.08 -1.46
N ARG A 325 -5.88 17.24 -1.65
CA ARG A 325 -5.42 18.55 -1.10
C ARG A 325 -3.94 18.87 -1.38
N GLY A 326 -3.47 18.53 -2.58
CA GLY A 326 -2.09 18.77 -3.02
C GLY A 326 -1.08 17.67 -2.65
N TYR A 327 -1.48 16.61 -1.94
CA TYR A 327 -0.64 15.42 -1.80
C TYR A 327 -0.54 14.64 -3.12
N PRO A 328 0.55 13.87 -3.34
CA PRO A 328 0.78 13.12 -4.57
C PRO A 328 -0.36 12.18 -4.95
N VAL A 329 -0.86 12.37 -6.18
CA VAL A 329 -1.80 11.48 -6.86
C VAL A 329 -1.17 11.02 -8.16
N LEU A 330 -1.05 9.71 -8.33
CA LEU A 330 -0.67 9.07 -9.58
C LEU A 330 -1.87 8.36 -10.15
N MET A 331 -2.35 8.78 -11.33
CA MET A 331 -3.63 8.28 -11.81
C MET A 331 -3.50 6.89 -12.42
N GLY A 332 -4.21 5.91 -11.85
CA GLY A 332 -4.27 4.55 -12.36
C GLY A 332 -5.24 4.43 -13.54
N LEU A 333 -4.74 4.14 -14.74
CA LEU A 333 -5.53 4.06 -15.97
C LEU A 333 -5.88 2.62 -16.34
N GLY A 334 -7.17 2.36 -16.57
CA GLY A 334 -7.70 1.05 -17.00
C GLY A 334 -7.46 0.76 -18.48
N THR A 335 -6.19 0.79 -18.93
CA THR A 335 -5.80 0.70 -20.34
C THR A 335 -6.38 -0.53 -21.04
N TYR A 336 -6.46 -1.65 -20.34
CA TYR A 336 -7.07 -2.89 -20.82
C TYR A 336 -8.54 -2.74 -21.27
N LEU A 337 -9.29 -1.77 -20.74
CA LEU A 337 -10.70 -1.52 -21.06
C LEU A 337 -10.92 -0.70 -22.33
N HIS A 338 -9.86 -0.13 -22.91
CA HIS A 338 -9.95 0.78 -24.04
C HIS A 338 -9.60 0.06 -25.35
N PRO A 339 -10.58 -0.28 -26.19
CA PRO A 339 -10.31 -0.83 -27.52
C PRO A 339 -9.71 0.22 -28.47
N ASP A 340 -10.02 1.50 -28.26
CA ASP A 340 -9.36 2.63 -28.91
C ASP A 340 -8.29 3.23 -27.99
N PRO A 341 -6.99 3.10 -28.33
CA PRO A 341 -5.90 3.67 -27.54
C PRO A 341 -5.97 5.18 -27.33
N GLU A 342 -6.69 5.92 -28.18
CA GLU A 342 -6.87 7.37 -28.03
C GLU A 342 -7.58 7.72 -26.72
N VAL A 343 -8.49 6.87 -26.23
CA VAL A 343 -9.17 7.09 -24.93
C VAL A 343 -8.16 7.11 -23.79
N THR A 344 -7.23 6.14 -23.74
CA THR A 344 -6.17 6.12 -22.72
C THR A 344 -5.28 7.35 -22.84
N LEU A 345 -4.89 7.72 -24.07
CA LEU A 345 -4.02 8.88 -24.30
C LEU A 345 -4.69 10.19 -23.86
N GLN A 346 -5.98 10.35 -24.10
CA GLN A 346 -6.76 11.50 -23.65
C GLN A 346 -6.86 11.55 -22.12
N GLN A 347 -7.16 10.42 -21.48
CA GLN A 347 -7.21 10.33 -20.02
C GLN A 347 -5.84 10.63 -19.37
N GLN A 348 -4.75 10.12 -19.94
CA GLN A 348 -3.38 10.41 -19.50
C GLN A 348 -3.08 11.91 -19.54
N LYS A 349 -3.31 12.54 -20.70
CA LYS A 349 -3.09 13.99 -20.88
C LYS A 349 -3.98 14.82 -19.97
N LEU A 350 -5.23 14.40 -19.78
CA LEU A 350 -6.19 15.08 -18.93
C LEU A 350 -5.77 15.02 -17.45
N ALA A 351 -5.44 13.84 -16.93
CA ALA A 351 -5.03 13.67 -15.53
C ALA A 351 -3.80 14.52 -15.18
N LEU A 352 -2.79 14.54 -16.06
CA LEU A 352 -1.61 15.40 -15.90
C LEU A 352 -1.97 16.90 -15.95
N ARG A 353 -2.82 17.33 -16.91
CA ARG A 353 -3.28 18.73 -16.99
C ARG A 353 -4.05 19.19 -15.75
N LEU A 354 -4.80 18.28 -15.11
CA LEU A 354 -5.56 18.57 -13.89
C LEU A 354 -4.68 18.63 -12.63
N GLY A 355 -3.44 18.11 -12.69
CA GLY A 355 -2.47 18.20 -11.61
C GLY A 355 -2.12 16.87 -10.93
N CYS A 356 -2.42 15.72 -11.55
CA CYS A 356 -1.81 14.45 -11.12
C CYS A 356 -0.29 14.52 -11.37
N GLN A 357 0.51 14.05 -10.42
CA GLN A 357 1.98 14.08 -10.53
C GLN A 357 2.52 13.01 -11.49
N GLY A 358 1.74 11.94 -11.70
CA GLY A 358 2.13 10.84 -12.57
C GLY A 358 0.94 10.00 -12.99
N ILE A 359 1.25 8.97 -13.79
CA ILE A 359 0.30 8.05 -14.39
C ILE A 359 0.78 6.63 -14.12
N CYS A 360 -0.15 5.72 -13.86
CA CYS A 360 0.15 4.30 -13.77
C CYS A 360 -0.78 3.50 -14.67
N HIS A 361 -0.24 2.69 -15.57
CA HIS A 361 -1.08 1.89 -16.46
C HIS A 361 -1.39 0.52 -15.86
N PHE A 362 -2.68 0.15 -15.80
CA PHE A 362 -3.09 -1.21 -15.54
C PHE A 362 -3.42 -1.88 -16.88
N ALA A 363 -2.64 -2.87 -17.34
CA ALA A 363 -1.41 -3.42 -16.74
C ALA A 363 -0.40 -3.77 -17.86
N TYR A 364 0.76 -4.34 -17.53
CA TYR A 364 1.77 -4.82 -18.47
C TYR A 364 1.17 -5.59 -19.67
N SER A 365 0.26 -6.54 -19.41
CA SER A 365 -0.47 -7.31 -20.44
C SER A 365 -1.36 -6.49 -21.37
N SER A 366 -1.61 -5.21 -21.06
CA SER A 366 -2.28 -4.27 -21.98
C SER A 366 -1.37 -3.81 -23.11
N PHE A 367 -0.06 -3.90 -22.94
CA PHE A 367 0.95 -3.47 -23.90
C PHE A 367 1.80 -4.62 -24.44
N TYR A 368 2.00 -5.69 -23.67
CA TYR A 368 2.90 -6.78 -24.04
C TYR A 368 2.19 -8.13 -23.90
N SER A 369 2.68 -9.13 -24.64
CA SER A 369 2.14 -10.48 -24.59
C SER A 369 2.61 -11.23 -23.36
N THR A 370 1.72 -12.07 -22.84
CA THR A 370 1.99 -13.07 -21.81
C THR A 370 1.58 -14.46 -22.34
N HIS A 371 1.95 -15.52 -21.63
CA HIS A 371 1.85 -16.95 -22.00
C HIS A 371 0.55 -17.36 -22.73
N SER A 372 0.60 -17.28 -24.07
CA SER A 372 -0.48 -17.45 -25.06
C SER A 372 -1.38 -16.22 -25.24
N THR A 373 -1.41 -15.67 -26.45
CA THR A 373 -2.29 -14.55 -26.83
C THR A 373 -2.80 -14.78 -28.26
N SER A 374 -4.06 -14.39 -28.51
CA SER A 374 -4.59 -14.26 -29.87
C SER A 374 -3.90 -13.17 -30.72
N VAL A 375 -3.90 -13.34 -32.04
CA VAL A 375 -3.34 -12.36 -33.00
C VAL A 375 -4.01 -10.98 -32.91
N ALA A 376 -5.31 -10.95 -32.60
CA ALA A 376 -6.09 -9.70 -32.49
C ALA A 376 -5.62 -8.85 -31.30
N GLU A 377 -5.37 -9.48 -30.15
CA GLU A 377 -4.85 -8.81 -28.97
C GLU A 377 -3.42 -8.27 -29.19
N GLU A 378 -2.55 -9.02 -29.88
CA GLU A 378 -1.21 -8.53 -30.19
C GLU A 378 -1.23 -7.34 -31.16
N SER A 379 -2.18 -7.30 -32.09
CA SER A 379 -2.36 -6.16 -32.98
C SER A 379 -2.74 -4.89 -32.21
N LEU A 380 -3.67 -4.99 -31.24
CA LEU A 380 -4.05 -3.87 -30.39
C LEU A 380 -2.89 -3.42 -29.50
N ARG A 381 -2.12 -4.35 -28.93
CA ARG A 381 -0.94 -4.06 -28.11
C ARG A 381 0.12 -3.27 -28.88
N LYS A 382 0.40 -3.64 -30.13
CA LYS A 382 1.28 -2.86 -31.03
C LYS A 382 0.80 -1.43 -31.20
N VAL A 383 -0.49 -1.24 -31.47
CA VAL A 383 -1.07 0.11 -31.60
C VAL A 383 -0.95 0.88 -30.28
N ARG A 384 -1.19 0.24 -29.13
CA ARG A 384 -1.02 0.86 -27.81
C ARG A 384 0.42 1.31 -27.57
N ARG A 385 1.43 0.47 -27.83
CA ARG A 385 2.85 0.84 -27.69
C ARG A 385 3.18 2.04 -28.58
N SER A 386 2.80 2.01 -29.85
CA SER A 386 3.05 3.10 -30.78
C SER A 386 2.36 4.42 -30.40
N ARG A 387 1.10 4.36 -29.98
CA ARG A 387 0.27 5.56 -29.73
C ARG A 387 0.44 6.16 -28.33
N ILE A 388 0.64 5.32 -27.33
CA ILE A 388 0.67 5.73 -25.92
C ILE A 388 2.12 5.88 -25.44
N LEU A 389 2.98 4.89 -25.75
CA LEU A 389 4.38 4.87 -25.29
C LEU A 389 5.34 5.54 -26.28
N GLY A 390 4.89 5.77 -27.52
CA GLY A 390 5.74 6.33 -28.58
C GLY A 390 6.79 5.34 -29.11
N THR A 391 6.63 4.04 -28.85
CA THR A 391 7.57 2.98 -29.22
C THR A 391 6.98 2.09 -30.31
N SER A 392 7.78 1.76 -31.32
CA SER A 392 7.36 1.01 -32.53
C SER A 392 7.36 -0.50 -32.32
#